data_AF-A0A538TBF0-F1
#
_entry.id   AF-A0A538TBF0-F1
#
_cell.length_a   1.000
_cell.length_b   1.000
_cell.length_c   1.000
_cell.angle_alpha   90.00
_cell.angle_beta   90.00
_cell.angle_gamma   90.00
#
_symmetry.space_group_name_H-M   'P 1'
#
loop_
_entity.id
_entity.type
_entity.pdbx_description
1 polymer ?
#
loop_
_entity_poly.entity_id
_entity_poly.type
_entity_poly.pdbx_seq_one_letter_code
_entity_poly.pdbx_strand_id
1 'polypeptide(L)'
;MVQLDGPRALLPLAPGGPAPVPRRAAAPLPAAPAGALPAHGPGARAGPQEPDRLLHLLRDRRARPKRAGEFLAFRGFYRVKLLAFNWRDPRHPEAGGAELHLAEILTRAVRDGDQVTWLAEAFPGSKPEEEVQGMRVLRAGSWYNAHLALAQLYRRKLRGERFDLVLEDINKVPFFTPWYVRDPVLAVVPHLFGSSVFQEASPVLGALVRAHESLIPFVYRGVPFLAISESTRNELVGRGIPRERIDVVRCGLDQS
;
A
#
# COMPACT_ATOMS: atom_id res chain seq x y z
N MET A 1 59.32 -27.56 45.30
CA MET A 1 58.87 -28.89 44.81
C MET A 1 57.84 -28.62 43.71
N VAL A 2 58.32 -28.65 42.44
CA VAL A 2 57.61 -28.81 41.15
C VAL A 2 56.39 -27.87 40.92
N GLN A 3 56.41 -26.74 40.19
CA GLN A 3 56.90 -26.32 38.87
C GLN A 3 56.27 -27.02 37.66
N LEU A 4 55.83 -26.21 36.68
CA LEU A 4 55.76 -26.35 35.20
C LEU A 4 54.47 -25.63 34.70
N ASP A 5 54.56 -24.40 34.20
CA ASP A 5 55.04 -23.94 32.88
C ASP A 5 53.93 -23.83 31.82
N GLY A 6 53.86 -22.68 31.16
CA GLY A 6 53.19 -22.53 29.86
C GLY A 6 52.36 -21.25 29.65
N PRO A 7 52.93 -20.17 29.09
CA PRO A 7 52.15 -19.06 28.54
C PRO A 7 51.44 -19.50 27.25
N ARG A 8 50.11 -19.39 27.20
CA ARG A 8 49.37 -19.56 25.94
C ARG A 8 49.68 -18.39 25.02
N ALA A 9 50.31 -18.73 23.91
CA ALA A 9 50.71 -17.86 22.82
C ALA A 9 49.54 -17.00 22.30
N LEU A 10 49.80 -15.69 22.20
CA LEU A 10 49.11 -14.77 21.30
C LEU A 10 49.48 -15.15 19.87
N LEU A 11 48.50 -15.60 19.09
CA LEU A 11 48.64 -15.76 17.64
C LEU A 11 48.72 -14.36 16.99
N PRO A 12 49.73 -14.08 16.16
CA PRO A 12 49.84 -12.80 15.46
C PRO A 12 48.79 -12.68 14.36
N LEU A 13 48.05 -11.57 14.38
CA LEU A 13 47.25 -11.09 13.25
C LEU A 13 48.19 -10.87 12.06
N ALA A 14 48.01 -11.65 10.99
CA ALA A 14 48.72 -11.47 9.74
C ALA A 14 48.37 -10.11 9.10
N PRO A 15 49.35 -9.35 8.58
CA PRO A 15 49.09 -8.15 7.80
C PRO A 15 48.86 -8.58 6.35
N GLY A 16 47.61 -8.55 5.89
CA GLY A 16 47.27 -9.03 4.55
C GLY A 16 45.88 -8.60 4.10
N GLY A 17 45.59 -7.30 4.20
CA GLY A 17 44.44 -6.73 3.51
C GLY A 17 44.72 -6.70 1.99
N PRO A 18 43.74 -7.02 1.13
CA PRO A 18 43.90 -6.84 -0.32
C PRO A 18 44.14 -5.36 -0.63
N ALA A 19 45.06 -5.09 -1.56
CA ALA A 19 45.42 -3.74 -1.98
C ALA A 19 44.20 -2.95 -2.48
N PRO A 20 44.13 -1.63 -2.22
CA PRO A 20 43.03 -0.80 -2.70
C PRO A 20 43.05 -0.76 -4.24
N VAL A 21 41.93 -1.15 -4.85
CA VAL A 21 41.69 -1.03 -6.29
C VAL A 21 41.69 0.46 -6.67
N PRO A 22 42.44 0.90 -7.69
CA PRO A 22 42.43 2.31 -8.10
C PRO A 22 41.03 2.70 -8.59
N ARG A 23 40.43 3.69 -7.92
CA ARG A 23 39.20 4.36 -8.39
C ARG A 23 39.51 5.06 -9.71
N ARG A 24 39.10 4.45 -10.82
CA ARG A 24 39.02 5.12 -12.13
C ARG A 24 37.94 6.21 -12.01
N ALA A 25 38.32 7.47 -12.21
CA ALA A 25 37.37 8.57 -12.30
C ALA A 25 36.38 8.27 -13.43
N ALA A 26 35.07 8.33 -13.14
CA ALA A 26 34.04 8.24 -14.15
C ALA A 26 34.17 9.44 -15.09
N ALA A 27 34.20 9.18 -16.40
CA ALA A 27 34.14 10.23 -17.40
C ALA A 27 32.82 11.01 -17.27
N PRO A 28 32.82 12.34 -17.43
CA PRO A 28 31.59 13.12 -17.40
C PRO A 28 30.68 12.70 -18.57
N LEU A 29 29.42 12.42 -18.25
CA LEU A 29 28.36 12.18 -19.24
C LEU A 29 28.17 13.43 -20.11
N PRO A 30 27.94 13.29 -21.44
CA PRO A 30 27.67 14.43 -22.29
C PRO A 30 26.34 15.09 -21.91
N ALA A 31 26.34 16.42 -21.86
CA ALA A 31 25.15 17.22 -21.63
C ALA A 31 24.10 16.95 -22.73
N ALA A 32 22.87 16.68 -22.31
CA ALA A 32 21.73 16.57 -23.22
C ALA A 32 21.47 17.93 -23.93
N PRO A 33 21.11 17.94 -25.22
CA PRO A 33 20.80 19.18 -25.93
C PRO A 33 19.54 19.82 -25.35
N ALA A 34 19.60 21.14 -25.14
CA ALA A 34 18.46 21.98 -24.79
C ALA A 34 17.45 22.01 -25.95
N GLY A 35 16.48 21.09 -25.90
CA GLY A 35 15.33 21.04 -26.80
C GLY A 35 14.12 21.72 -26.16
N ALA A 36 13.58 22.71 -26.87
CA ALA A 36 12.53 23.63 -26.48
C ALA A 36 11.28 23.00 -25.82
N LEU A 37 10.84 23.60 -24.72
CA LEU A 37 9.49 23.48 -24.19
C LEU A 37 8.50 24.18 -25.15
N PRO A 38 7.40 23.55 -25.59
CA PRO A 38 6.33 24.27 -26.25
C PRO A 38 5.52 25.08 -25.23
N ALA A 39 5.22 26.33 -25.61
CA ALA A 39 4.51 27.31 -24.81
C ALA A 39 3.09 26.86 -24.41
N HIS A 40 2.75 27.03 -23.13
CA HIS A 40 1.39 26.94 -22.62
C HIS A 40 0.56 28.15 -23.09
N GLY A 41 -0.53 27.89 -23.82
CA GLY A 41 -1.61 28.84 -24.03
C GLY A 41 -2.52 28.95 -22.79
N PRO A 42 -3.19 30.09 -22.55
CA PRO A 42 -4.01 30.30 -21.37
C PRO A 42 -5.43 29.76 -21.57
N GLY A 43 -5.96 29.06 -20.56
CA GLY A 43 -7.42 28.94 -20.37
C GLY A 43 -7.96 27.51 -20.33
N ALA A 44 -8.00 26.92 -19.14
CA ALA A 44 -9.15 26.19 -18.62
C ALA A 44 -8.91 25.93 -17.13
N ARG A 45 -9.66 26.63 -16.27
CA ARG A 45 -9.74 26.29 -14.84
C ARG A 45 -10.39 24.91 -14.73
N ALA A 46 -9.59 23.87 -14.59
CA ALA A 46 -10.07 22.54 -14.26
C ALA A 46 -10.50 22.54 -12.77
N GLY A 47 -11.79 22.39 -12.53
CA GLY A 47 -12.35 22.24 -11.18
C GLY A 47 -11.84 20.97 -10.47
N PRO A 48 -12.14 20.80 -9.18
CA PRO A 48 -11.62 19.69 -8.38
C PRO A 48 -12.14 18.36 -8.94
N GLN A 49 -11.23 17.46 -9.36
CA GLN A 49 -11.54 16.15 -9.93
C GLN A 49 -11.39 15.04 -8.87
N GLU A 50 -12.39 14.99 -8.00
CA GLU A 50 -13.17 13.83 -7.52
C GLU A 50 -12.52 12.46 -7.24
N PRO A 51 -11.76 12.35 -6.14
CA PRO A 51 -11.73 11.20 -5.23
C PRO A 51 -13.00 11.09 -4.38
N ASP A 52 -13.50 12.25 -3.99
CA ASP A 52 -14.61 12.41 -3.05
C ASP A 52 -15.87 11.71 -3.55
N ARG A 53 -16.01 11.54 -4.88
CA ARG A 53 -17.14 10.86 -5.49
C ARG A 53 -17.31 9.42 -5.04
N LEU A 54 -16.29 8.59 -4.82
CA LEU A 54 -16.56 7.18 -4.51
C LEU A 54 -17.12 7.00 -3.09
N LEU A 55 -16.55 7.73 -2.12
CA LEU A 55 -17.07 7.83 -0.75
C LEU A 55 -18.41 8.59 -0.71
N HIS A 56 -18.56 9.68 -1.47
CA HIS A 56 -19.85 10.37 -1.63
C HIS A 56 -20.90 9.51 -2.33
N LEU A 57 -20.55 8.65 -3.28
CA LEU A 57 -21.49 7.80 -4.02
C LEU A 57 -22.01 6.65 -3.15
N LEU A 58 -21.20 6.15 -2.21
CA LEU A 58 -21.70 5.27 -1.14
C LEU A 58 -22.71 6.00 -0.25
N ARG A 59 -22.53 7.29 -0.02
CA ARG A 59 -23.52 8.15 0.67
C ARG A 59 -24.77 8.44 -0.20
N ASP A 60 -24.65 8.51 -1.53
CA ASP A 60 -25.74 8.89 -2.46
C ASP A 60 -26.60 7.74 -3.00
N ARG A 61 -26.14 6.48 -2.98
CA ARG A 61 -26.84 5.35 -3.65
C ARG A 61 -28.19 4.93 -3.05
N ARG A 62 -28.72 5.63 -2.05
CA ARG A 62 -30.09 5.44 -1.54
C ARG A 62 -30.92 6.74 -1.39
N ALA A 63 -30.49 7.86 -1.96
CA ALA A 63 -31.24 9.12 -1.88
C ALA A 63 -31.37 9.78 -3.25
N ARG A 64 -32.53 9.66 -3.89
CA ARG A 64 -32.95 10.60 -4.94
C ARG A 64 -34.12 11.44 -4.42
N PRO A 65 -33.88 12.58 -3.75
CA PRO A 65 -34.93 13.54 -3.46
C PRO A 65 -35.21 14.41 -4.70
N LYS A 66 -36.47 14.83 -4.85
CA LYS A 66 -37.01 15.44 -6.08
C LYS A 66 -36.92 16.98 -6.16
N ARG A 67 -36.30 17.71 -5.22
CA ARG A 67 -36.29 19.19 -5.26
C ARG A 67 -35.03 19.83 -4.68
N ALA A 68 -34.59 20.92 -5.33
CA ALA A 68 -33.34 21.65 -5.13
C ALA A 68 -33.29 22.57 -3.88
N GLY A 69 -34.12 22.33 -2.86
CA GLY A 69 -34.22 23.16 -1.66
C GLY A 69 -33.70 22.53 -0.36
N GLU A 70 -33.36 21.24 -0.36
CA GLU A 70 -32.97 20.47 0.84
C GLU A 70 -31.45 20.26 0.98
N PHE A 71 -30.63 21.02 0.26
CA PHE A 71 -29.18 20.76 0.21
C PHE A 71 -28.45 20.99 1.55
N LEU A 72 -29.07 21.69 2.51
CA LEU A 72 -28.47 22.01 3.81
C LEU A 72 -28.94 21.14 4.99
N ALA A 73 -29.92 20.24 4.80
CA ALA A 73 -30.50 19.47 5.91
C ALA A 73 -30.24 17.95 5.84
N PHE A 74 -29.51 17.46 4.82
CA PHE A 74 -29.31 16.01 4.60
C PHE A 74 -27.84 15.57 4.75
N ARG A 75 -27.11 16.10 5.74
CA ARG A 75 -25.95 15.39 6.30
C ARG A 75 -26.47 14.27 7.21
N GLY A 76 -27.11 13.27 6.62
CA GLY A 76 -27.34 12.01 7.31
C GLY A 76 -25.97 11.47 7.73
N PHE A 77 -25.74 11.35 9.04
CA PHE A 77 -24.56 10.70 9.62
C PHE A 77 -24.59 9.20 9.27
N TYR A 78 -24.30 8.86 8.02
CA TYR A 78 -24.14 7.48 7.63
C TYR A 78 -22.76 7.02 8.07
N ARG A 79 -22.76 6.26 9.17
CA ARG A 79 -21.59 5.56 9.69
C ARG A 79 -21.29 4.38 8.76
N VAL A 80 -20.24 4.49 7.96
CA VAL A 80 -19.75 3.43 7.08
C VAL A 80 -18.87 2.48 7.89
N LYS A 81 -18.89 1.19 7.56
CA LYS A 81 -18.00 0.19 8.14
C LYS A 81 -16.98 -0.28 7.12
N LEU A 82 -15.72 0.10 7.36
CA LEU A 82 -14.57 -0.15 6.51
C LEU A 82 -13.68 -1.27 7.07
N LEU A 83 -13.18 -2.11 6.18
CA LEU A 83 -12.12 -3.07 6.47
C LEU A 83 -10.90 -2.76 5.61
N ALA A 84 -9.75 -2.54 6.21
CA ALA A 84 -8.49 -2.37 5.50
C ALA A 84 -7.62 -3.62 5.64
N PHE A 85 -7.06 -4.08 4.54
CA PHE A 85 -5.96 -5.04 4.50
C PHE A 85 -4.70 -4.29 4.07
N ASN A 86 -3.69 -4.29 4.94
CA ASN A 86 -2.36 -3.81 4.61
C ASN A 86 -1.33 -4.68 5.32
N TRP A 87 -0.14 -4.83 4.76
CA TRP A 87 0.93 -5.60 5.39
C TRP A 87 1.23 -5.13 6.80
N ARG A 88 1.30 -3.82 6.98
CA ARG A 88 1.72 -3.17 8.22
C ARG A 88 0.65 -2.18 8.67
N ASP A 89 0.42 -2.09 9.97
CA ASP A 89 -0.41 -1.06 10.59
C ASP A 89 0.45 0.12 11.09
N PRO A 90 -0.16 1.23 11.53
CA PRO A 90 0.59 2.42 11.96
C PRO A 90 1.56 2.22 13.14
N ARG A 91 1.40 1.15 13.94
CA ARG A 91 2.32 0.83 15.04
C ARG A 91 3.50 -0.05 14.60
N HIS A 92 3.50 -0.56 13.38
CA HIS A 92 4.57 -1.42 12.91
C HIS A 92 5.89 -0.64 12.84
N PRO A 93 7.01 -1.13 13.42
CA PRO A 93 8.29 -0.40 13.45
C PRO A 93 8.83 -0.04 12.05
N GLU A 94 8.48 -0.85 11.07
CA GLU A 94 8.87 -0.67 9.66
C GLU A 94 7.76 -0.02 8.80
N ALA A 95 6.74 0.60 9.39
CA ALA A 95 5.72 1.33 8.63
C ALA A 95 6.37 2.50 7.85
N GLY A 96 6.05 2.60 6.55
CA GLY A 96 6.58 3.62 5.65
C GLY A 96 5.49 4.53 5.08
N GLY A 97 5.82 5.25 4.00
CA GLY A 97 4.92 6.25 3.41
C GLY A 97 3.58 5.70 2.91
N ALA A 98 3.56 4.45 2.40
CA ALA A 98 2.32 3.81 1.94
C ALA A 98 1.37 3.53 3.10
N GLU A 99 1.89 3.01 4.22
CA GLU A 99 1.12 2.74 5.43
C GLU A 99 0.59 4.04 6.05
N LEU A 100 1.42 5.08 6.10
CA LEU A 100 1.03 6.39 6.61
C LEU A 100 -0.07 7.03 5.75
N HIS A 101 0.02 6.87 4.43
CA HIS A 101 -1.00 7.39 3.51
C HIS A 101 -2.37 6.75 3.77
N LEU A 102 -2.43 5.42 3.89
CA LEU A 102 -3.67 4.73 4.22
C LEU A 102 -4.16 5.09 5.63
N ALA A 103 -3.25 5.23 6.60
CA ALA A 103 -3.57 5.64 7.96
C ALA A 103 -4.24 7.01 8.01
N GLU A 104 -3.77 7.98 7.23
CA GLU A 104 -4.36 9.31 7.17
C GLU A 104 -5.77 9.29 6.60
N ILE A 105 -5.99 8.54 5.50
CA ILE A 105 -7.32 8.36 4.90
C ILE A 105 -8.29 7.76 5.94
N LEU A 106 -7.88 6.69 6.61
CA LEU A 106 -8.74 5.98 7.55
C LEU A 106 -8.96 6.74 8.85
N THR A 107 -7.98 7.51 9.31
CA THR A 107 -8.14 8.39 10.47
C THR A 107 -9.14 9.50 10.19
N ARG A 108 -9.17 10.04 8.95
CA ARG A 108 -10.21 10.99 8.53
C ARG A 108 -11.60 10.34 8.52
N ALA A 109 -11.72 9.11 8.03
CA ALA A 109 -12.98 8.35 8.08
C ALA A 109 -13.46 8.14 9.53
N VAL A 110 -12.54 7.77 10.44
CA VAL A 110 -12.86 7.66 11.89
C VAL A 110 -13.34 9.00 12.46
N ARG A 111 -12.67 10.12 12.11
CA ARG A 111 -13.09 11.48 12.54
C ARG A 111 -14.46 11.87 12.00
N ASP A 112 -14.82 11.40 10.81
CA ASP A 112 -16.15 11.57 10.21
C ASP A 112 -17.21 10.64 10.84
N GLY A 113 -16.82 9.74 11.75
CA GLY A 113 -17.69 8.86 12.53
C GLY A 113 -17.74 7.41 12.03
N ASP A 114 -16.99 7.06 10.99
CA ASP A 114 -16.97 5.71 10.40
C ASP A 114 -16.31 4.69 11.33
N GLN A 115 -16.66 3.41 11.14
CA GLN A 115 -16.01 2.29 11.82
C GLN A 115 -14.92 1.73 10.93
N VAL A 116 -13.69 1.69 11.43
CA VAL A 116 -12.57 1.14 10.69
C VAL A 116 -12.00 -0.06 11.43
N THR A 117 -11.85 -1.16 10.70
CA THR A 117 -11.05 -2.32 11.12
C THR A 117 -9.86 -2.46 10.19
N TRP A 118 -8.67 -2.70 10.73
CA TRP A 118 -7.41 -2.85 9.98
C TRP A 118 -6.80 -4.22 10.27
N LEU A 119 -6.54 -5.01 9.24
CA LEU A 119 -5.82 -6.28 9.29
C LEU A 119 -4.38 -6.08 8.85
N ALA A 120 -3.43 -6.50 9.68
CA ALA A 120 -2.00 -6.43 9.39
C ALA A 120 -1.21 -7.61 9.98
N GLU A 121 0.04 -7.78 9.56
CA GLU A 121 0.93 -8.76 10.17
C GLU A 121 1.25 -8.41 11.63
N ALA A 122 1.58 -9.43 12.43
CA ALA A 122 2.09 -9.19 13.78
C ALA A 122 3.59 -8.90 13.74
N PHE A 123 4.04 -8.06 14.68
CA PHE A 123 5.44 -7.75 14.92
C PHE A 123 5.82 -8.00 16.38
N PRO A 124 7.12 -8.12 16.72
CA PRO A 124 7.56 -8.38 18.10
C PRO A 124 6.96 -7.39 19.10
N GLY A 125 6.30 -7.89 20.15
CA GLY A 125 5.65 -7.08 21.18
C GLY A 125 4.27 -6.52 20.81
N SER A 126 3.78 -6.75 19.58
CA SER A 126 2.43 -6.31 19.18
C SER A 126 1.33 -7.11 19.89
N LYS A 127 0.21 -6.44 20.18
CA LYS A 127 -1.01 -7.11 20.64
C LYS A 127 -1.75 -7.70 19.43
N PRO A 128 -2.36 -8.90 19.55
CA PRO A 128 -3.19 -9.47 18.49
C PRO A 128 -4.40 -8.61 18.10
N GLU A 129 -4.87 -7.77 19.03
CA GLU A 129 -5.97 -6.83 18.84
C GLU A 129 -5.66 -5.57 19.66
N GLU A 130 -5.79 -4.40 19.03
CA GLU A 130 -5.47 -3.10 19.62
C GLU A 130 -6.30 -2.01 18.98
N GLU A 131 -6.68 -0.98 19.75
CA GLU A 131 -7.22 0.25 19.18
C GLU A 131 -6.09 1.25 18.89
N VAL A 132 -5.98 1.68 17.63
CA VAL A 132 -4.96 2.62 17.17
C VAL A 132 -5.65 3.74 16.41
N GLN A 133 -5.52 4.98 16.89
CA GLN A 133 -6.11 6.16 16.25
C GLN A 133 -7.63 6.01 15.99
N GLY A 134 -8.36 5.35 16.90
CA GLY A 134 -9.79 5.05 16.79
C GLY A 134 -10.15 3.94 15.80
N MET A 135 -9.15 3.25 15.23
CA MET A 135 -9.32 2.07 14.39
C MET A 135 -9.12 0.79 15.22
N ARG A 136 -9.94 -0.24 14.95
CA ARG A 136 -9.72 -1.59 15.49
C ARG A 136 -8.67 -2.31 14.65
N VAL A 137 -7.47 -2.48 15.18
CA VAL A 137 -6.38 -3.19 14.51
C VAL A 137 -6.34 -4.65 14.97
N LEU A 138 -6.34 -5.57 14.02
CA LEU A 138 -6.20 -7.01 14.25
C LEU A 138 -4.93 -7.51 13.56
N ARG A 139 -4.09 -8.20 14.32
CA ARG A 139 -2.78 -8.66 13.85
C ARG A 139 -2.65 -10.17 13.91
N ALA A 140 -2.11 -10.78 12.85
CA ALA A 140 -1.77 -12.19 12.84
C ALA A 140 -0.66 -12.52 11.84
N GLY A 141 0.07 -13.59 12.12
CA GLY A 141 1.15 -14.06 11.27
C GLY A 141 2.37 -13.16 11.31
N SER A 142 3.20 -13.27 10.28
CA SER A 142 4.41 -12.51 10.05
C SER A 142 4.61 -12.31 8.55
N TRP A 143 5.69 -11.62 8.17
CA TRP A 143 6.06 -11.36 6.78
C TRP A 143 5.98 -12.60 5.87
N TYR A 144 6.36 -13.76 6.41
CA TYR A 144 6.43 -15.00 5.63
C TYR A 144 5.08 -15.68 5.41
N ASN A 145 4.07 -15.44 6.26
CA ASN A 145 2.81 -16.19 6.23
C ASN A 145 1.55 -15.30 6.31
N ALA A 146 1.70 -13.98 6.23
CA ALA A 146 0.60 -13.01 6.37
C ALA A 146 -0.60 -13.34 5.46
N HIS A 147 -0.38 -13.74 4.20
CA HIS A 147 -1.47 -14.14 3.28
C HIS A 147 -2.41 -15.19 3.89
N LEU A 148 -1.84 -16.27 4.44
CA LEU A 148 -2.64 -17.34 5.04
C LEU A 148 -3.20 -16.91 6.40
N ALA A 149 -2.37 -16.25 7.22
CA ALA A 149 -2.74 -15.85 8.57
C ALA A 149 -3.90 -14.83 8.57
N LEU A 150 -3.85 -13.80 7.72
CA LEU A 150 -4.89 -12.79 7.61
C LEU A 150 -6.16 -13.33 6.96
N ALA A 151 -6.06 -14.20 5.95
CA ALA A 151 -7.23 -14.87 5.39
C ALA A 151 -7.91 -15.80 6.43
N GLN A 152 -7.15 -16.47 7.30
CA GLN A 152 -7.71 -17.24 8.41
C GLN A 152 -8.31 -16.33 9.48
N LEU A 153 -7.65 -15.23 9.83
CA LEU A 153 -8.13 -14.26 10.80
C LEU A 153 -9.46 -13.63 10.36
N TYR A 154 -9.55 -13.18 9.10
CA TYR A 154 -10.82 -12.71 8.52
C TYR A 154 -11.90 -13.78 8.62
N ARG A 155 -11.61 -15.02 8.18
CA ARG A 155 -12.59 -16.12 8.22
C ARG A 155 -13.10 -16.44 9.62
N ARG A 156 -12.25 -16.34 10.63
CA ARG A 156 -12.59 -16.68 12.03
C ARG A 156 -13.28 -15.55 12.77
N LYS A 157 -12.81 -14.31 12.61
CA LYS A 157 -13.30 -13.16 13.41
C LYS A 157 -14.26 -12.24 12.66
N LEU A 158 -14.10 -12.06 11.35
CA LEU A 158 -14.74 -10.98 10.60
C LEU A 158 -15.75 -11.43 9.55
N ARG A 159 -15.73 -12.70 9.13
CA ARG A 159 -16.64 -13.23 8.08
C ARG A 159 -18.13 -13.15 8.46
N GLY A 160 -18.43 -13.11 9.76
CA GLY A 160 -19.79 -12.91 10.28
C GLY A 160 -20.22 -11.45 10.31
N GLU A 161 -19.27 -10.52 10.22
CA GLU A 161 -19.53 -9.08 10.15
C GLU A 161 -19.93 -8.70 8.70
N ARG A 162 -20.47 -7.49 8.54
CA ARG A 162 -20.72 -6.87 7.23
C ARG A 162 -19.88 -5.62 7.14
N PHE A 163 -19.18 -5.47 6.02
CA PHE A 163 -18.43 -4.26 5.69
C PHE A 163 -19.08 -3.62 4.47
N ASP A 164 -19.16 -2.30 4.46
CA ASP A 164 -19.66 -1.56 3.31
C ASP A 164 -18.59 -1.50 2.20
N LEU A 165 -17.32 -1.47 2.61
CA LEU A 165 -16.17 -1.45 1.72
C LEU A 165 -14.95 -2.11 2.37
N VAL A 166 -14.21 -2.86 1.57
CA VAL A 166 -12.92 -3.44 1.91
C VAL A 166 -11.84 -2.80 1.07
N LEU A 167 -10.88 -2.18 1.72
CA LEU A 167 -9.72 -1.53 1.11
C LEU A 167 -8.55 -2.51 1.17
N GLU A 168 -8.06 -2.93 0.01
CA GLU A 168 -6.82 -3.70 -0.06
C GLU A 168 -5.70 -2.80 -0.58
N ASP A 169 -4.74 -2.46 0.29
CA ASP A 169 -3.57 -1.67 -0.09
C ASP A 169 -2.53 -2.58 -0.75
N ILE A 170 -2.45 -2.50 -2.08
CA ILE A 170 -1.47 -3.22 -2.91
C ILE A 170 -0.21 -2.37 -3.00
N ASN A 171 0.44 -2.19 -1.86
CA ASN A 171 1.76 -1.58 -1.75
C ASN A 171 2.90 -2.58 -1.95
N LYS A 172 2.62 -3.89 -1.80
CA LYS A 172 3.56 -5.03 -1.96
C LYS A 172 2.87 -6.14 -2.74
N VAL A 173 3.01 -7.38 -2.28
CA VAL A 173 2.30 -8.54 -2.80
C VAL A 173 0.85 -8.49 -2.31
N PRO A 174 -0.15 -8.61 -3.20
CA PRO A 174 -1.56 -8.55 -2.82
C PRO A 174 -1.99 -9.74 -1.94
N PHE A 175 -2.88 -9.50 -1.00
CA PHE A 175 -3.56 -10.51 -0.20
C PHE A 175 -4.63 -11.29 -0.96
N PHE A 176 -5.02 -10.83 -2.16
CA PHE A 176 -6.05 -11.44 -3.00
C PHE A 176 -7.38 -11.56 -2.25
N THR A 177 -7.76 -10.49 -1.55
CA THR A 177 -9.00 -10.47 -0.76
C THR A 177 -10.26 -10.84 -1.57
N PRO A 178 -10.39 -10.57 -2.89
CA PRO A 178 -11.58 -10.95 -3.66
C PRO A 178 -11.89 -12.46 -3.65
N TRP A 179 -10.91 -13.32 -3.35
CA TRP A 179 -11.12 -14.77 -3.28
C TRP A 179 -11.82 -15.25 -2.01
N TYR A 180 -11.77 -14.50 -0.91
CA TYR A 180 -12.28 -14.97 0.38
C TYR A 180 -13.10 -13.95 1.16
N VAL A 181 -13.04 -12.66 0.79
CA VAL A 181 -13.89 -11.59 1.32
C VAL A 181 -15.20 -11.57 0.54
N ARG A 182 -16.31 -11.37 1.25
CA ARG A 182 -17.67 -11.36 0.68
C ARG A 182 -18.19 -9.97 0.35
N ASP A 183 -17.61 -8.97 1.00
CA ASP A 183 -18.00 -7.57 0.92
C ASP A 183 -17.29 -6.88 -0.28
N PRO A 184 -17.80 -5.74 -0.78
CA PRO A 184 -17.19 -5.03 -1.90
C PRO A 184 -15.73 -4.67 -1.64
N VAL A 185 -14.85 -4.94 -2.60
CA VAL A 185 -13.40 -4.65 -2.50
C VAL A 185 -13.04 -3.46 -3.38
N LEU A 186 -12.17 -2.58 -2.89
CA LEU A 186 -11.46 -1.54 -3.63
C LEU A 186 -9.95 -1.78 -3.45
N ALA A 187 -9.25 -1.96 -4.56
CA ALA A 187 -7.79 -2.09 -4.57
C ALA A 187 -7.16 -0.69 -4.56
N VAL A 188 -6.40 -0.35 -3.53
CA VAL A 188 -5.65 0.91 -3.45
C VAL A 188 -4.21 0.63 -3.83
N VAL A 189 -3.66 1.42 -4.75
CA VAL A 189 -2.31 1.24 -5.26
C VAL A 189 -1.54 2.55 -5.08
N PRO A 190 -0.84 2.72 -3.93
CA PRO A 190 -0.02 3.89 -3.68
C PRO A 190 1.14 3.93 -4.67
N HIS A 191 1.91 2.86 -4.73
CA HIS A 191 2.99 2.75 -5.69
C HIS A 191 3.12 1.29 -6.07
N LEU A 192 3.29 1.00 -7.35
CA LEU A 192 3.70 -0.32 -7.76
C LEU A 192 5.21 -0.40 -7.57
N PHE A 193 5.69 -1.54 -7.04
CA PHE A 193 7.08 -1.87 -7.22
C PHE A 193 7.32 -1.99 -8.72
N GLY A 194 8.06 -1.01 -9.24
CA GLY A 194 8.55 -1.03 -10.60
C GLY A 194 9.33 -2.31 -10.85
N SER A 195 9.59 -2.58 -12.11
CA SER A 195 10.40 -3.69 -12.61
C SER A 195 11.85 -3.76 -12.07
N SER A 196 12.18 -3.08 -10.97
CA SER A 196 13.50 -2.97 -10.35
C SER A 196 13.80 -4.04 -9.28
N VAL A 197 12.80 -4.74 -8.72
CA VAL A 197 13.06 -5.97 -7.92
C VAL A 197 13.56 -7.13 -8.81
N PHE A 198 13.46 -6.97 -10.13
CA PHE A 198 13.62 -8.03 -11.12
C PHE A 198 15.07 -8.27 -11.56
N GLN A 199 16.01 -7.37 -11.23
CA GLN A 199 17.38 -7.48 -11.76
C GLN A 199 18.37 -8.21 -10.85
N GLU A 200 18.03 -8.43 -9.57
CA GLU A 200 18.93 -9.08 -8.59
C GLU A 200 18.38 -10.41 -8.04
N ALA A 201 17.19 -10.82 -8.46
CA ALA A 201 16.54 -12.04 -7.99
C ALA A 201 17.01 -13.27 -8.79
N SER A 202 17.14 -14.42 -8.12
CA SER A 202 17.37 -15.70 -8.81
C SER A 202 16.23 -15.98 -9.82
N PRO A 203 16.48 -16.73 -10.92
CA PRO A 203 15.46 -17.02 -11.92
C PRO A 203 14.17 -17.62 -11.34
N VAL A 204 14.29 -18.41 -10.27
CA VAL A 204 13.16 -19.01 -9.54
C VAL A 204 12.33 -17.94 -8.84
N LEU A 205 12.98 -17.01 -8.13
CA LEU A 205 12.27 -15.93 -7.44
C LEU A 205 11.61 -14.98 -8.44
N GLY A 206 12.28 -14.67 -9.56
CA GLY A 206 11.70 -13.89 -10.65
C GLY A 206 10.47 -14.56 -11.28
N ALA A 207 10.51 -15.88 -11.47
CA ALA A 207 9.36 -16.63 -11.98
C ALA A 207 8.18 -16.63 -10.99
N LEU A 208 8.44 -16.78 -9.68
CA LEU A 208 7.41 -16.72 -8.64
C LEU A 208 6.74 -15.35 -8.59
N VAL A 209 7.52 -14.27 -8.62
CA VAL A 209 7.00 -12.90 -8.66
C VAL A 209 6.15 -12.68 -9.90
N ARG A 210 6.65 -13.07 -11.09
CA ARG A 210 5.89 -12.94 -12.34
C ARG A 210 4.60 -13.75 -12.34
N ALA A 211 4.62 -14.98 -11.81
CA ALA A 211 3.42 -15.79 -11.66
C ALA A 211 2.43 -15.16 -10.69
N HIS A 212 2.92 -14.49 -9.65
CA HIS A 212 2.08 -13.78 -8.70
C HIS A 212 1.45 -12.52 -9.32
N GLU A 213 2.23 -11.73 -10.05
CA GLU A 213 1.73 -10.54 -10.76
C GLU A 213 0.72 -10.91 -11.85
N SER A 214 0.91 -12.01 -12.56
CA SER A 214 -0.01 -12.44 -13.62
C SER A 214 -1.39 -12.85 -13.10
N LEU A 215 -1.51 -13.14 -11.80
CA LEU A 215 -2.80 -13.41 -11.16
C LEU A 215 -3.60 -12.13 -10.91
N ILE A 216 -2.96 -10.96 -10.80
CA ILE A 216 -3.65 -9.71 -10.42
C ILE A 216 -4.81 -9.40 -11.39
N PRO A 217 -4.64 -9.37 -12.72
CA PRO A 217 -5.75 -9.07 -13.63
C PRO A 217 -6.90 -10.08 -13.56
N PHE A 218 -6.59 -11.32 -13.19
CA PHE A 218 -7.59 -12.37 -13.04
C PHE A 218 -8.36 -12.24 -11.73
N VAL A 219 -7.67 -12.14 -10.60
CA VAL A 219 -8.30 -12.05 -9.27
C VAL A 219 -9.11 -10.77 -9.12
N TYR A 220 -8.60 -9.67 -9.65
CA TYR A 220 -9.21 -8.35 -9.53
C TYR A 220 -10.07 -7.96 -10.74
N ARG A 221 -10.49 -8.93 -11.58
CA ARG A 221 -11.34 -8.67 -12.75
C ARG A 221 -12.70 -8.04 -12.41
N GLY A 222 -13.13 -8.00 -11.15
CA GLY A 222 -14.37 -7.33 -10.75
C GLY A 222 -14.16 -6.09 -9.90
N VAL A 223 -12.91 -5.70 -9.64
CA VAL A 223 -12.55 -4.78 -8.56
C VAL A 223 -12.15 -3.42 -9.14
N PRO A 224 -12.71 -2.30 -8.64
CA PRO A 224 -12.19 -0.97 -8.93
C PRO A 224 -10.79 -0.79 -8.31
N PHE A 225 -9.96 -0.01 -8.99
CA PHE A 225 -8.62 0.35 -8.55
C PHE A 225 -8.53 1.86 -8.30
N LEU A 226 -7.86 2.21 -7.21
CA LEU A 226 -7.50 3.58 -6.88
C LEU A 226 -5.99 3.76 -7.05
N ALA A 227 -5.59 4.50 -8.07
CA ALA A 227 -4.19 4.86 -8.30
C ALA A 227 -3.94 6.27 -7.77
N ILE A 228 -2.78 6.52 -7.13
CA ILE A 228 -2.50 7.88 -6.64
C ILE A 228 -1.95 8.83 -7.71
N SER A 229 -1.60 8.30 -8.89
CA SER A 229 -1.02 9.08 -9.97
C SER A 229 -1.39 8.51 -11.34
N GLU A 230 -1.28 9.37 -12.35
CA GLU A 230 -1.41 8.99 -13.76
C GLU A 230 -0.36 7.96 -14.21
N SER A 231 0.86 8.07 -13.67
CA SER A 231 1.92 7.09 -13.93
C SER A 231 1.54 5.72 -13.41
N THR A 232 1.07 5.64 -12.17
CA THR A 232 0.59 4.40 -11.54
C THR A 232 -0.57 3.79 -12.33
N ARG A 233 -1.51 4.62 -12.82
CA ARG A 233 -2.59 4.14 -13.69
C ARG A 233 -2.06 3.52 -14.97
N ASN A 234 -1.15 4.19 -15.67
CA ASN A 234 -0.60 3.68 -16.93
C ASN A 234 0.16 2.36 -16.71
N GLU A 235 0.87 2.22 -15.59
CA GLU A 235 1.50 0.97 -15.19
C GLU A 235 0.50 -0.17 -14.93
N LEU A 236 -0.61 0.10 -14.24
CA LEU A 236 -1.68 -0.87 -14.02
C LEU A 236 -2.32 -1.31 -15.35
N VAL A 237 -2.53 -0.36 -16.27
CA VAL A 237 -3.02 -0.66 -17.62
C VAL A 237 -2.03 -1.56 -18.37
N GLY A 238 -0.72 -1.25 -18.32
CA GLY A 238 0.32 -2.09 -18.91
C GLY A 238 0.38 -3.51 -18.31
N ARG A 239 -0.08 -3.69 -17.08
CA ARG A 239 -0.21 -4.98 -16.40
C ARG A 239 -1.55 -5.69 -16.65
N GLY A 240 -2.44 -5.13 -17.48
CA GLY A 240 -3.68 -5.76 -17.92
C GLY A 240 -4.93 -5.38 -17.12
N ILE A 241 -4.86 -4.34 -16.28
CA ILE A 241 -6.04 -3.79 -15.60
C ILE A 241 -6.76 -2.81 -16.54
N PRO A 242 -8.07 -2.98 -16.82
CA PRO A 242 -8.79 -2.07 -17.70
C PRO A 242 -8.79 -0.63 -17.18
N ARG A 243 -8.51 0.34 -18.05
CA ARG A 243 -8.33 1.75 -17.67
C ARG A 243 -9.58 2.35 -17.03
N GLU A 244 -10.75 1.96 -17.52
CA GLU A 244 -12.07 2.38 -17.05
C GLU A 244 -12.39 1.93 -15.61
N ARG A 245 -11.55 1.08 -15.02
CA ARG A 245 -11.66 0.63 -13.63
C ARG A 245 -10.65 1.27 -12.71
N ILE A 246 -9.79 2.15 -13.23
CA ILE A 246 -8.74 2.81 -12.47
C ILE A 246 -9.08 4.28 -12.33
N ASP A 247 -9.50 4.67 -11.14
CA ASP A 247 -9.65 6.07 -10.77
C ASP A 247 -8.32 6.60 -10.24
N VAL A 248 -8.00 7.85 -10.60
CA VAL A 248 -6.78 8.51 -10.15
C VAL A 248 -7.12 9.56 -9.11
N VAL A 249 -6.59 9.37 -7.91
CA VAL A 249 -6.77 10.27 -6.77
C VAL A 249 -5.42 10.81 -6.36
N ARG A 250 -5.13 12.05 -6.73
CA ARG A 250 -3.86 12.66 -6.39
C ARG A 250 -3.82 12.94 -4.89
N CYS A 251 -2.82 12.38 -4.21
CA CYS A 251 -2.57 12.71 -2.81
C CYS A 251 -2.24 14.20 -2.69
N GLY A 252 -3.01 14.95 -1.90
CA GLY A 252 -2.61 16.26 -1.45
C GLY A 252 -1.37 16.12 -0.58
N LEU A 253 -0.27 16.79 -0.94
CA LEU A 253 0.86 16.96 -0.05
C LEU A 253 0.47 18.01 0.99
N ASP A 254 0.54 17.67 2.28
CA ASP A 254 0.44 18.67 3.34
C ASP A 254 1.61 19.63 3.17
N GLN A 255 1.30 20.87 2.80
CA GLN A 255 2.26 21.97 2.88
C GLN A 255 2.22 22.45 4.34
N SER A 256 3.14 21.90 5.14
CA SER A 256 3.46 22.40 6.48
C SER A 256 4.04 23.79 6.43
#